data_AF-A0A496DQX4-F1
#
_entry.id   AF-A0A496DQX4-F1
#
_cell.length_a   1.000
_cell.length_b   1.000
_cell.length_c   1.000
_cell.angle_alpha   90.00
_cell.angle_beta   90.00
_cell.angle_gamma   90.00
#
_symmetry.space_group_name_H-M   'P 1'
#
loop_
_entity.id
_entity.type
_entity.pdbx_description
1 polymer ?
#
loop_
_entity_poly.entity_id
_entity_poly.type
_entity_poly.pdbx_seq_one_letter_code
_entity_poly.pdbx_strand_id
1 'polypeptide(L)' 'MANVEVVKNLIISILHESKGIARTSLVNNIVKNYGSGISAAELTDALDDLMSADIIESDGTFYTLKK' A
#
# COMPACT_ATOMS: atom_id res chain seq x y z
N MET A 1 -4.11 5.57 -16.36
CA MET A 1 -3.40 5.36 -15.08
C MET A 1 -4.01 6.24 -13.99
N ALA A 2 -5.30 6.06 -13.64
CA ALA A 2 -5.95 6.80 -12.55
C ALA A 2 -6.02 5.98 -11.25
N ASN A 3 -6.04 4.65 -11.34
CA ASN A 3 -6.20 3.77 -10.18
C ASN A 3 -4.93 3.66 -9.32
N VAL A 4 -3.73 3.56 -9.90
CA VAL A 4 -2.47 3.37 -9.13
C VAL A 4 -2.23 4.51 -8.14
N GLU A 5 -2.53 5.76 -8.51
CA GLU A 5 -2.36 6.92 -7.64
C GLU A 5 -3.32 6.91 -6.44
N VAL A 6 -4.55 6.44 -6.67
CA VAL A 6 -5.53 6.23 -5.60
C VAL A 6 -5.08 5.13 -4.64
N VAL A 7 -4.54 4.02 -5.15
CA VAL A 7 -3.98 2.93 -4.33
C VAL A 7 -2.81 3.43 -3.48
N LYS A 8 -1.92 4.26 -4.04
CA LYS A 8 -0.81 4.87 -3.29
C LYS A 8 -1.31 5.70 -2.11
N ASN A 9 -2.30 6.57 -2.33
CA ASN A 9 -2.88 7.39 -1.27
C ASN A 9 -3.53 6.54 -0.16
N LEU A 10 -4.19 5.43 -0.51
CA LEU A 10 -4.74 4.50 0.47
C LEU A 10 -3.65 3.82 1.31
N ILE A 11 -2.60 3.32 0.67
CA ILE A 11 -1.49 2.67 1.37
C ILE A 11 -0.90 3.64 2.40
N ILE A 12 -0.63 4.88 1.98
CA ILE A 12 -0.11 5.92 2.88
C ILE A 12 -1.09 6.18 4.03
N SER A 13 -2.38 6.33 3.77
CA SER A 13 -3.39 6.56 4.82
C SER A 13 -3.45 5.41 5.82
N ILE A 14 -3.44 4.16 5.35
CA ILE A 14 -3.46 2.96 6.21
C ILE A 14 -2.20 2.89 7.07
N LEU A 15 -1.03 3.15 6.49
CA LEU A 15 0.25 3.16 7.21
C LEU A 15 0.41 4.36 8.15
N HIS A 16 -0.29 5.46 7.90
CA HIS A 16 -0.31 6.60 8.81
C HIS A 16 -1.12 6.28 10.07
N GLU A 17 -2.23 5.54 9.93
CA GLU A 17 -3.05 5.08 11.06
C GLU A 17 -2.41 3.89 11.81
N SER A 18 -1.74 3.00 11.07
CA SER A 18 -1.07 1.82 11.61
C SER A 18 0.44 1.98 11.49
N LYS A 19 1.16 2.12 12.60
CA LYS A 19 2.65 2.23 12.69
C LYS A 19 3.44 1.05 12.08
N GLY A 20 2.77 0.16 11.36
CA GLY A 20 3.26 -1.00 10.65
C GLY A 20 2.07 -1.91 10.34
N ILE A 21 2.00 -2.42 9.12
CA ILE A 21 0.94 -3.35 8.71
C ILE A 21 1.52 -4.52 7.93
N ALA A 22 1.06 -5.73 8.25
CA ALA A 22 1.47 -6.93 7.53
C ALA A 22 0.97 -6.85 6.07
N ARG A 23 1.76 -7.38 5.13
CA ARG A 23 1.40 -7.38 3.70
C ARG A 23 0.00 -7.93 3.44
N THR A 24 -0.36 -9.05 4.07
CA THR A 24 -1.68 -9.68 3.94
C THR A 24 -2.81 -8.79 4.46
N SER A 25 -2.59 -8.11 5.58
CA SER A 25 -3.56 -7.17 6.15
C SER A 25 -3.73 -5.93 5.28
N LEU A 26 -2.65 -5.41 4.68
CA LEU A 26 -2.70 -4.29 3.75
C LEU A 26 -3.54 -4.63 2.52
N VAL A 27 -3.25 -5.77 1.88
CA VAL A 27 -4.00 -6.27 0.71
C VAL A 27 -5.49 -6.42 1.07
N ASN A 28 -5.79 -7.06 2.20
CA ASN A 28 -7.18 -7.25 2.64
C ASN A 28 -7.89 -5.91 2.90
N ASN A 29 -7.23 -4.93 3.52
CA ASN A 29 -7.80 -3.61 3.75
C ASN A 29 -8.10 -2.88 2.44
N ILE A 30 -7.20 -2.97 1.47
CA ILE A 30 -7.38 -2.32 0.17
C ILE A 30 -8.53 -2.97 -0.60
N VAL A 31 -8.55 -4.31 -0.68
CA VAL A 31 -9.63 -5.06 -1.33
C VAL A 31 -10.99 -4.82 -0.65
N LYS A 32 -11.03 -4.74 0.69
CA LYS A 32 -12.27 -4.51 1.44
C LYS A 32 -12.82 -3.09 1.27
N ASN A 33 -11.96 -2.07 1.29
CA ASN A 33 -12.39 -0.67 1.21
C ASN A 33 -12.63 -0.18 -0.22
N TYR A 34 -11.95 -0.75 -1.22
CA TYR A 34 -12.04 -0.32 -2.61
C TYR A 34 -12.72 -1.32 -3.55
N GLY A 35 -12.99 -2.54 -3.10
CA GLY A 35 -13.62 -3.58 -3.90
C GLY A 35 -12.71 -4.16 -4.98
N SER A 36 -13.29 -4.99 -5.84
CA SER A 36 -12.62 -5.75 -6.92
C SER A 36 -12.04 -4.88 -8.06
N GLY A 37 -12.01 -3.56 -7.91
CA GLY A 37 -11.50 -2.63 -8.92
C GLY A 37 -9.98 -2.45 -8.91
N ILE A 38 -9.28 -2.98 -7.92
CA ILE A 38 -7.82 -2.94 -7.82
C ILE A 38 -7.26 -4.32 -8.13
N SER A 39 -6.47 -4.42 -9.19
CA SER A 39 -5.71 -5.63 -9.50
C SER A 39 -4.51 -5.79 -8.57
N ALA A 40 -4.06 -7.02 -8.38
CA ALA A 40 -2.83 -7.29 -7.63
C ALA A 40 -1.61 -6.61 -8.27
N ALA A 41 -1.61 -6.44 -9.60
CA ALA A 41 -0.55 -5.73 -10.33
C ALA A 41 -0.51 -4.25 -9.94
N GLU A 42 -1.65 -3.54 -9.97
CA GLU A 42 -1.71 -2.13 -9.56
C GLU A 42 -1.29 -1.92 -8.10
N LEU A 43 -1.60 -2.89 -7.23
CA LEU A 43 -1.16 -2.84 -5.84
C LEU A 43 0.35 -3.03 -5.70
N THR A 44 0.92 -3.98 -6.44
CA THR A 44 2.38 -4.18 -6.49
C THR A 44 3.09 -2.95 -7.06
N ASP A 45 2.61 -2.41 -8.18
CA ASP A 45 3.17 -1.19 -8.79
C ASP A 45 3.12 -0.01 -7.82
N ALA A 46 1.99 0.16 -7.10
CA ALA A 46 1.86 1.21 -6.10
C ALA A 46 2.84 1.05 -4.93
N LEU A 47 3.06 -0.18 -4.45
CA LEU A 47 4.02 -0.45 -3.38
C LEU A 47 5.47 -0.21 -3.85
N ASP A 48 5.82 -0.69 -5.04
CA ASP A 48 7.15 -0.52 -5.62
C ASP A 48 7.47 0.95 -5.89
N ASP A 49 6.50 1.72 -6.38
CA ASP A 49 6.61 3.18 -6.54
C ASP A 49 6.87 3.88 -5.19
N LEU A 50 6.11 3.52 -4.14
CA LEU A 50 6.26 4.13 -2.82
C LEU A 50 7.59 3.78 -2.15
N MET A 51 8.07 2.54 -2.33
CA MET A 51 9.40 2.13 -1.86
C MET A 51 10.52 2.84 -2.63
N SER A 52 10.38 2.94 -3.96
CA SER A 52 11.36 3.63 -4.82
C SER A 52 11.41 5.14 -4.54
N ALA A 53 10.29 5.73 -4.14
CA ALA A 53 10.20 7.12 -3.70
C ALA A 53 10.67 7.34 -2.24
N ASP A 54 11.14 6.30 -1.57
CA ASP A 54 11.58 6.32 -0.17
C ASP A 54 10.50 6.72 0.84
N ILE A 55 9.22 6.54 0.49
CA ILE A 55 8.06 6.91 1.33
C ILE A 55 7.72 5.80 2.31
N ILE A 56 7.85 4.54 1.88
CA ILE A 56 7.59 3.36 2.71
C ILE A 56 8.80 2.44 2.69
N GLU A 57 8.95 1.66 3.75
CA GLU A 57 9.95 0.59 3.85
C GLU A 57 9.27 -0.74 4.19
N SER A 58 9.96 -1.84 3.90
CA SER A 58 9.50 -3.20 4.17
C SER A 58 10.59 -3.97 4.92
N ASP A 59 10.21 -4.62 6.02
CA ASP A 59 11.09 -5.54 6.75
C ASP A 59 10.96 -7.01 6.25
N GLY A 60 10.22 -7.21 5.15
CA GLY A 60 9.88 -8.52 4.58
C GLY A 60 8.56 -9.10 5.08
N THR A 61 8.02 -8.60 6.20
CA THR A 61 6.73 -9.04 6.75
C THR A 61 5.73 -7.88 6.84
N PHE A 62 6.22 -6.71 7.26
CA PHE A 62 5.46 -5.50 7.49
C PHE A 62 5.92 -4.38 6.56
N TYR A 63 4.97 -3.54 6.16
CA TYR A 63 5.24 -2.24 5.57
C TYR A 63 5.07 -1.16 6.63
N THR A 64 5.96 -0.18 6.62
CA THR A 64 5.94 1.00 7.50
C THR A 64 6.18 2.27 6.70
N LEU A 65 5.68 3.41 7.18
CA LEU A 65 6.08 4.71 6.62
C LEU A 65 7.50 5.05 7.05
N LYS A 66 8.32 5.50 6.10
CA LYS A 66 9.62 6.07 6.37
C LYS A 66 9.44 7.49 6.93
N LYS A 67 10.28 7.86 7.91
CA LYS A 67 10.24 9.17 8.57
C LYS A 67 11.14 10.19 7.92
#